data_AF-A0A2D6KXK3-F1
#
_entry.id   AF-A0A2D6KXK3-F1
#
_cell.length_a   1.000
_cell.length_b   1.000
_cell.length_c   1.000
_cell.angle_alpha   90.00
_cell.angle_beta   90.00
_cell.angle_gamma   90.00
#
_symmetry.space_group_name_H-M   'P 1'
#
loop_
_entity.id
_entity.type
_entity.pdbx_description
1 polymer ?
#
loop_
_entity_poly.entity_id
_entity_poly.type
_entity_poly.pdbx_seq_one_letter_code
_entity_poly.pdbx_strand_id
1 'polypeptide(L)'
;MIALKSEALAKLKKEMTYLGILFLVIFAVFKVLFYKEDFLPTLRVVFGLFWLFLVPGFSLLYYWHEKLRFIERIILSFPLSAALVGILSYHLGLIGIDIRYHSLLPLVFLAAGLMIVITKIKKAKKE
;
A
#
# COMPACT_ATOMS: atom_id res chain seq x y z
N MET A 1 -16.43 3.09 -24.12
CA MET A 1 -16.78 3.47 -22.73
C MET A 1 -16.88 2.30 -21.75
N ILE A 2 -17.58 1.18 -22.05
CA ILE A 2 -17.60 -0.03 -21.18
C ILE A 2 -16.26 -0.80 -21.22
N ALA A 3 -15.61 -0.85 -22.38
CA ALA A 3 -14.32 -1.53 -22.58
C ALA A 3 -13.17 -0.92 -21.77
N LEU A 4 -13.04 0.42 -21.74
CA LEU A 4 -12.01 1.13 -20.98
C LEU A 4 -12.11 0.90 -19.47
N LYS A 5 -13.34 0.82 -18.94
CA LYS A 5 -13.62 0.48 -17.53
C LYS A 5 -13.23 -0.96 -17.22
N SER A 6 -13.54 -1.87 -18.14
CA SER A 6 -13.17 -3.29 -18.03
C SER A 6 -11.65 -3.46 -17.97
N GLU A 7 -10.91 -2.77 -18.84
CA GLU A 7 -9.45 -2.81 -18.88
C GLU A 7 -8.79 -2.22 -17.63
N ALA A 8 -9.24 -1.05 -17.16
CA ALA A 8 -8.69 -0.44 -15.95
C ALA A 8 -8.96 -1.29 -14.69
N LEU A 9 -10.16 -1.84 -14.56
CA LEU A 9 -10.51 -2.74 -13.45
C LEU A 9 -9.77 -4.09 -13.56
N ALA A 10 -9.61 -4.63 -14.77
CA ALA A 10 -8.85 -5.85 -15.00
C ALA A 10 -7.37 -5.65 -14.65
N LYS A 11 -6.78 -4.51 -15.03
CA LYS A 11 -5.41 -4.12 -14.66
C LYS A 11 -5.28 -3.99 -13.15
N LEU A 12 -6.19 -3.27 -12.48
CA LEU A 12 -6.20 -3.14 -11.02
C LEU A 12 -6.31 -4.51 -10.34
N LYS A 13 -7.22 -5.37 -10.79
CA LYS A 13 -7.40 -6.73 -10.26
C LYS A 13 -6.12 -7.56 -10.43
N LYS A 14 -5.48 -7.48 -11.59
CA LYS A 14 -4.20 -8.16 -11.88
C LYS A 14 -3.09 -7.66 -10.95
N GLU A 15 -2.99 -6.36 -10.74
CA GLU A 15 -2.02 -5.77 -9.80
C GLU A 15 -2.30 -6.17 -8.35
N MET A 16 -3.56 -6.27 -7.93
CA MET A 16 -3.93 -6.81 -6.62
C MET A 16 -3.51 -8.28 -6.46
N THR A 17 -3.68 -9.09 -7.50
CA THR A 17 -3.18 -10.48 -7.50
C THR A 17 -1.66 -10.50 -7.36
N TYR A 18 -0.94 -9.64 -8.07
CA TYR A 18 0.53 -9.54 -7.94
C TYR A 18 0.97 -9.08 -6.56
N LEU A 19 0.26 -8.15 -5.93
CA LEU A 19 0.49 -7.78 -4.53
C LEU A 19 0.27 -8.97 -3.58
N GLY A 20 -0.79 -9.76 -3.80
CA GLY A 20 -1.05 -10.97 -3.02
C GLY A 20 0.04 -12.04 -3.19
N ILE A 21 0.52 -12.24 -4.41
CA ILE A 21 1.65 -13.14 -4.68
C ILE A 21 2.92 -12.62 -4.00
N LEU A 22 3.21 -11.32 -4.10
CA LEU A 22 4.36 -10.70 -3.44
C LEU A 22 4.29 -10.89 -1.91
N PHE A 23 3.11 -10.75 -1.32
CA PHE A 23 2.88 -11.04 0.09
C PHE A 23 3.26 -12.48 0.45
N LEU A 24 2.80 -13.46 -0.32
CA LEU A 24 3.13 -14.87 -0.08
C LEU A 24 4.61 -15.16 -0.26
N VAL A 25 5.27 -14.57 -1.25
CA VAL A 25 6.71 -14.71 -1.47
C VAL A 25 7.50 -14.14 -0.30
N ILE A 26 7.19 -12.92 0.15
CA ILE A 26 7.86 -12.29 1.30
C ILE A 26 7.56 -13.10 2.57
N PHE A 27 6.34 -13.58 2.74
CA PHE A 27 5.99 -14.43 3.88
C PHE A 27 6.81 -15.72 3.90
N ALA A 28 6.98 -16.40 2.77
CA ALA A 28 7.82 -17.58 2.68
C ALA A 28 9.29 -17.27 3.01
N VAL A 29 9.82 -16.16 2.48
CA VAL A 29 11.19 -15.70 2.81
C VAL A 29 11.34 -15.46 4.31
N PHE A 30 10.40 -14.73 4.93
CA PHE A 30 10.42 -14.51 6.38
C PHE A 30 10.27 -15.81 7.16
N LYS A 31 9.47 -16.76 6.69
CA LYS A 31 9.33 -18.05 7.36
C LYS A 31 10.61 -18.88 7.31
N VAL A 32 11.39 -18.78 6.23
CA VAL A 32 12.72 -19.40 6.13
C VAL A 32 13.73 -18.69 7.03
N LEU A 33 13.73 -17.35 7.03
CA LEU A 33 14.63 -16.55 7.87
C LEU A 33 14.37 -16.76 9.38
N PHE A 34 13.10 -16.83 9.76
CA PHE A 34 12.63 -17.05 11.13
C PHE A 34 12.10 -18.47 11.30
N TYR A 35 12.88 -19.48 10.88
CA TYR A 35 12.42 -20.88 10.86
C TYR A 35 12.01 -21.42 12.24
N LYS A 36 12.57 -20.86 13.33
CA LYS A 36 12.25 -21.22 14.71
C LYS A 36 10.98 -20.58 15.25
N GLU A 37 10.52 -19.50 14.62
CA GLU A 37 9.32 -18.78 15.05
C GLU A 37 8.07 -19.53 14.59
N ASP A 38 6.98 -19.40 15.34
CA ASP A 38 5.69 -19.96 14.93
C ASP A 38 5.13 -19.24 13.69
N PHE A 39 4.16 -19.87 13.03
CA PHE A 39 3.50 -19.32 11.84
C PHE A 39 2.87 -17.94 12.10
N LEU A 40 2.17 -17.78 13.23
CA LEU A 40 1.40 -16.56 13.53
C LEU A 40 2.28 -15.33 13.79
N PRO A 41 3.36 -15.39 14.60
CA PRO A 41 4.31 -14.28 14.73
C PRO A 41 4.90 -13.83 13.39
N THR A 42 5.38 -14.77 12.56
CA THR A 42 5.92 -14.44 11.23
C THR A 42 4.88 -13.75 10.36
N LEU A 43 3.65 -14.27 10.33
CA LEU A 43 2.57 -13.70 9.53
C LEU A 43 2.23 -12.28 10.00
N ARG A 44 2.18 -12.05 11.31
CA ARG A 44 1.93 -10.73 11.90
C ARG A 44 2.98 -9.71 11.50
N VAL A 45 4.27 -10.09 11.50
CA VAL A 45 5.35 -9.19 11.08
C VAL A 45 5.22 -8.83 9.60
N VAL A 46 5.05 -9.83 8.74
CA VAL A 46 4.95 -9.61 7.28
C VAL A 46 3.70 -8.79 6.95
N PHE A 47 2.57 -9.10 7.58
CA PHE A 47 1.35 -8.32 7.46
C PHE A 47 1.53 -6.89 7.95
N GLY A 48 2.21 -6.69 9.09
CA GLY A 48 2.54 -5.37 9.61
C GLY A 48 3.37 -4.55 8.62
N LEU A 49 4.38 -5.14 7.99
CA LEU A 49 5.19 -4.48 6.98
C LEU A 49 4.37 -4.07 5.75
N PHE A 50 3.50 -4.95 5.27
CA PHE A 50 2.62 -4.64 4.15
C PHE A 50 1.63 -3.54 4.50
N TRP A 51 1.02 -3.63 5.68
CA TRP A 51 -0.01 -2.71 6.15
C TRP A 51 0.55 -1.32 6.40
N LEU A 52 1.71 -1.20 7.05
CA LEU A 52 2.29 0.09 7.43
C LEU A 52 2.98 0.78 6.25
N PHE A 53 3.61 0.01 5.36
CA PHE A 53 4.52 0.59 4.36
C PHE A 53 4.09 0.30 2.93
N LEU A 54 3.88 -0.96 2.57
CA LEU A 54 3.74 -1.30 1.15
C LEU A 54 2.38 -0.87 0.57
N VAL A 55 1.29 -1.23 1.22
CA VAL A 55 -0.09 -1.01 0.76
C VAL A 55 -0.46 0.49 0.68
N PRO A 56 -0.29 1.29 1.76
CA PRO A 56 -0.59 2.72 1.69
C PRO A 56 0.25 3.42 0.62
N GLY A 57 1.55 3.17 0.57
CA GLY A 57 2.45 3.80 -0.41
C GLY A 57 2.08 3.42 -1.85
N PHE A 58 1.76 2.14 -2.08
CA PHE A 58 1.37 1.66 -3.41
C PHE A 58 0.07 2.30 -3.87
N SER A 59 -0.91 2.42 -2.96
CA SER A 59 -2.20 3.03 -3.25
C SER A 59 -2.09 4.51 -3.60
N LEU A 60 -1.21 5.27 -2.93
CA LEU A 60 -0.95 6.68 -3.24
C LEU A 60 -0.25 6.84 -4.59
N LEU A 61 0.75 5.98 -4.86
CA LEU A 61 1.48 5.99 -6.13
C LEU A 61 0.63 5.61 -7.33
N TYR A 62 -0.58 5.08 -7.13
CA TYR A 62 -1.56 4.90 -8.20
C TYR A 62 -1.89 6.22 -8.92
N TYR A 63 -1.73 7.37 -8.26
CA TYR A 63 -1.86 8.67 -8.90
C TYR A 63 -1.00 8.79 -10.17
N TRP A 64 0.21 8.22 -10.12
CA TRP A 64 1.20 8.20 -11.21
C TRP A 64 1.25 6.86 -11.96
N HIS A 65 0.18 6.05 -11.93
CA HIS A 65 0.17 4.72 -12.56
C HIS A 65 0.41 4.70 -14.08
N GLU A 66 0.23 5.82 -14.78
CA GLU A 66 0.56 5.98 -16.20
C GLU A 66 2.06 6.22 -16.44
N LYS A 67 2.78 6.74 -15.44
CA LYS A 67 4.20 7.07 -15.53
C LYS A 67 5.09 6.04 -14.83
N LEU A 68 4.56 5.38 -13.80
CA LEU A 68 5.28 4.41 -12.99
C LEU A 68 4.74 3.02 -13.26
N ARG A 69 5.63 2.09 -13.57
CA ARG A 69 5.33 0.66 -13.70
C ARG A 69 5.04 0.05 -12.33
N PHE A 70 4.40 -1.13 -12.33
CA PHE A 70 4.04 -1.84 -11.09
C PHE A 70 5.25 -2.00 -10.15
N ILE A 71 6.39 -2.48 -10.66
CA ILE A 71 7.61 -2.71 -9.86
C ILE A 71 8.17 -1.41 -9.30
N GLU A 72 8.16 -0.31 -10.08
CA GLU A 72 8.62 0.99 -9.60
C GLU A 72 7.74 1.49 -8.45
N ARG A 73 6.43 1.30 -8.55
CA ARG A 73 5.51 1.64 -7.46
C ARG A 73 5.79 0.80 -6.20
N ILE A 74 6.01 -0.51 -6.34
CA ILE A 74 6.36 -1.38 -5.19
C ILE A 74 7.64 -0.91 -4.49
N ILE A 75 8.69 -0.60 -5.25
CA ILE A 75 9.97 -0.15 -4.71
C ILE A 75 9.81 1.19 -3.98
N LEU A 76 9.04 2.11 -4.58
CA LEU A 76 8.81 3.45 -4.01
C LEU A 76 7.81 3.47 -2.85
N SER A 77 6.94 2.45 -2.72
CA SER A 77 5.93 2.39 -1.65
C SER A 77 6.56 2.46 -0.26
N PHE A 78 7.60 1.67 -0.02
CA PHE A 78 8.27 1.60 1.28
C PHE A 78 8.85 2.96 1.72
N PRO A 79 9.75 3.61 0.96
CA PRO A 79 10.31 4.89 1.37
C PRO A 79 9.24 5.99 1.42
N LEU A 80 8.25 5.98 0.52
CA LEU A 80 7.17 6.96 0.54
C LEU A 80 6.34 6.85 1.82
N SER A 81 5.86 5.65 2.16
CA SER A 81 5.06 5.45 3.36
C SER A 81 5.87 5.63 4.64
N ALA A 82 7.13 5.19 4.68
CA ALA A 82 8.00 5.44 5.82
C ALA A 82 8.22 6.94 6.05
N ALA A 83 8.47 7.71 4.99
CA ALA A 83 8.61 9.16 5.08
C ALA A 83 7.30 9.83 5.53
N LEU A 84 6.18 9.46 4.93
CA LEU A 84 4.88 10.05 5.28
C LEU A 84 4.45 9.72 6.71
N VAL A 85 4.53 8.46 7.12
CA VAL A 85 4.19 8.04 8.49
C VAL A 85 5.17 8.65 9.49
N GLY A 86 6.47 8.64 9.21
CA GLY A 86 7.49 9.21 10.10
C GLY A 86 7.34 10.71 10.30
N ILE A 87 7.23 11.47 9.20
CA ILE A 87 7.08 12.93 9.25
C ILE A 87 5.77 13.31 9.93
N LEU A 88 4.64 12.70 9.55
CA LEU A 88 3.36 13.03 10.18
C LEU A 88 3.32 12.62 11.64
N SER A 89 3.81 11.42 11.99
CA SER A 89 3.88 10.96 13.38
C SER A 89 4.69 11.94 14.25
N TYR A 90 5.81 12.45 13.74
CA TYR A 90 6.61 13.44 14.45
C TYR A 90 5.82 14.74 14.71
N HIS A 91 5.20 15.30 13.68
CA HIS A 91 4.46 16.57 13.81
C HIS A 91 3.18 16.42 14.64
N LEU A 92 2.47 15.29 14.53
CA LEU A 92 1.30 14.99 15.36
C LEU A 92 1.69 14.87 16.84
N GLY A 93 2.85 14.27 17.12
CA GLY A 93 3.41 14.23 18.47
C GLY A 93 3.72 15.63 19.02
N LEU A 94 4.26 16.53 18.19
CA LEU A 94 4.55 17.92 18.61
C LEU A 94 3.29 18.73 18.98
N ILE A 95 2.16 18.47 18.33
CA ILE A 95 0.88 19.14 18.64
C ILE A 95 0.09 18.45 19.77
N GLY A 96 0.69 17.46 20.44
CA GLY A 96 0.12 16.81 21.61
C GLY A 96 -0.83 15.65 21.31
N ILE A 97 -0.87 15.15 20.07
CA ILE A 97 -1.62 13.92 19.76
C ILE A 97 -0.86 12.72 20.29
N ASP A 98 -1.57 11.86 21.02
CA ASP A 98 -1.00 10.65 21.59
C ASP A 98 -0.57 9.67 20.49
N ILE A 99 0.62 9.10 20.65
CA ILE A 99 1.26 8.15 19.73
C ILE A 99 0.36 6.95 19.41
N ARG A 100 -0.52 6.56 20.32
CA ARG A 100 -1.50 5.48 20.10
C ARG A 100 -2.35 5.72 18.85
N TYR A 101 -2.69 6.97 18.55
CA TYR A 101 -3.48 7.33 17.37
C TYR A 101 -2.67 7.36 16.07
N HIS A 102 -1.33 7.38 16.14
CA HIS A 102 -0.49 7.41 14.94
C HIS A 102 -0.55 6.09 14.16
N SER A 103 -0.97 5.00 14.82
CA SER A 103 -1.29 3.72 14.20
C SER A 103 -2.41 3.81 13.14
N LEU A 104 -3.20 4.89 13.14
CA LEU A 104 -4.26 5.16 12.17
C LEU A 104 -3.76 5.82 10.88
N LEU A 105 -2.54 6.38 10.87
CA LEU A 105 -1.98 7.05 9.69
C LEU A 105 -1.96 6.19 8.41
N PRO A 106 -1.56 4.90 8.45
CA PRO A 106 -1.65 4.01 7.28
C PRO A 106 -3.07 3.92 6.72
N LEU A 107 -4.09 3.94 7.59
CA LEU A 107 -5.50 3.88 7.19
C LEU A 107 -5.91 5.17 6.46
N VAL A 108 -5.46 6.33 6.95
CA VAL A 108 -5.70 7.64 6.31
C VAL A 108 -5.07 7.67 4.91
N PHE A 109 -3.83 7.20 4.78
CA PHE A 109 -3.14 7.15 3.49
C PHE A 109 -3.78 6.15 2.53
N LEU A 110 -4.21 4.99 3.03
CA LEU A 110 -4.94 4.02 2.24
C LEU A 110 -6.26 4.61 1.72
N ALA A 111 -7.02 5.31 2.58
CA ALA A 111 -8.25 5.99 2.17
C ALA A 111 -7.96 7.05 1.09
N ALA A 112 -6.89 7.83 1.24
CA ALA A 112 -6.46 8.80 0.22
C ALA A 112 -6.09 8.12 -1.11
N GLY A 113 -5.34 7.02 -1.07
CA GLY A 113 -5.00 6.22 -2.25
C GLY A 113 -6.24 5.65 -2.94
N LEU A 114 -7.20 5.12 -2.18
CA LEU A 114 -8.47 4.63 -2.73
C LEU A 114 -9.29 5.74 -3.39
N MET A 115 -9.32 6.94 -2.79
CA MET A 115 -9.97 8.11 -3.41
C MET A 115 -9.31 8.49 -4.74
N ILE A 116 -7.97 8.42 -4.82
CA ILE A 116 -7.22 8.65 -6.06
C ILE A 116 -7.62 7.61 -7.13
N VAL A 117 -7.66 6.32 -6.76
CA VAL A 117 -8.07 5.25 -7.67
C VAL A 117 -9.48 5.50 -8.21
N ILE A 118 -10.44 5.79 -7.32
CA ILE A 118 -11.84 6.02 -7.69
C ILE A 118 -11.98 7.24 -8.61
N THR A 119 -11.30 8.35 -8.31
CA THR A 119 -11.38 9.58 -9.11
C THR A 119 -10.77 9.38 -10.51
N LYS A 120 -9.66 8.65 -10.63
CA LYS A 120 -9.05 8.29 -11.92
C LYS A 120 -9.98 7.41 -12.76
N ILE A 121 -10.58 6.38 -12.16
CA ILE A 121 -11.55 5.52 -12.85
C ILE A 121 -12.79 6.33 -13.28
N LYS A 122 -13.27 7.26 -12.44
CA LYS A 122 -14.39 8.16 -12.79
C LYS A 122 -14.02 9.15 -13.89
N LYS A 123 -12.78 9.65 -13.95
CA LYS A 123 -12.35 10.58 -15.01
C LYS A 123 -12.33 9.89 -16.37
N ALA A 124 -11.83 8.65 -16.43
CA ALA A 124 -11.90 7.79 -17.61
C ALA A 124 -13.33 7.41 -18.06
N LYS A 125 -14.37 7.77 -17.27
CA LYS A 125 -15.79 7.62 -17.61
C LYS A 125 -16.35 8.84 -18.36
N LYS A 126 -15.77 10.03 -18.17
CA LYS A 126 -16.27 11.31 -18.71
C LYS A 126 -15.64 11.69 -20.05
N GLU A 127 -14.45 11.17 -20.34
CA GLU A 127 -13.78 11.21 -21.65
C GLU A 127 -14.28 10.04 -22.52
#